data_AF-A0A9P6ED78-F1
#
_entry.id   AF-A0A9P6ED78-F1
#
_cell.length_a   1.000
_cell.length_b   1.000
_cell.length_c   1.000
_cell.angle_alpha   90.00
_cell.angle_beta   90.00
_cell.angle_gamma   90.00
#
_symmetry.space_group_name_H-M   'P 1'
#
loop_
_entity.id
_entity.type
_entity.pdbx_description
1 polymer ?
#
loop_
_entity_poly.entity_id
_entity_poly.type
_entity_poly.pdbx_seq_one_letter_code
_entity_poly.pdbx_strand_id
1 'polypeptide(L)'
;MGGAGWLFLFAVLMAAGLLFCMVFFIIMFSDLECDYINPIDLCNKLNQFVLPENIAHAFITILFLISGQWGSFLLNLPLLAWNANKIRNKAHMYDATEIFRTLGGHKKETFFKLGFYLISFFFYLYKMIVALIAESE
;
A
#
# COMPACT_ATOMS: atom_id res chain seq x y z
N MET A 1 16.36 -7.34 -20.25
CA MET A 1 15.26 -7.48 -19.29
C MET A 1 14.80 -8.93 -19.31
N GLY A 2 15.54 -9.77 -18.61
CA GLY A 2 15.12 -11.08 -18.15
C GLY A 2 13.98 -10.96 -17.14
N GLY A 3 13.50 -12.12 -16.69
CA GLY A 3 12.27 -12.21 -15.89
C GLY A 3 12.30 -11.40 -14.59
N ALA A 4 13.46 -11.28 -13.95
CA ALA A 4 13.63 -10.49 -12.73
C ALA A 4 13.51 -8.98 -12.98
N GLY A 5 14.11 -8.46 -14.07
CA GLY A 5 14.03 -7.04 -14.41
C GLY A 5 12.59 -6.58 -14.67
N TRP A 6 11.80 -7.37 -15.41
CA TRP A 6 10.38 -7.07 -15.64
C TRP A 6 9.54 -7.12 -14.37
N LEU A 7 9.82 -8.08 -13.50
CA LEU A 7 9.15 -8.22 -12.22
C LEU A 7 9.37 -7.00 -11.33
N PHE A 8 10.63 -6.55 -11.20
CA PHE A 8 10.94 -5.38 -10.38
C PHE A 8 10.45 -4.07 -11.02
N LEU A 9 10.44 -3.95 -12.34
CA LEU A 9 9.81 -2.82 -13.02
C LEU A 9 8.31 -2.74 -12.68
N PHE A 10 7.60 -3.86 -12.79
CA PHE A 10 6.19 -3.94 -12.41
C PHE A 10 5.98 -3.61 -10.92
N ALA A 11 6.86 -4.11 -10.05
CA ALA A 11 6.83 -3.83 -8.62
C ALA A 11 6.99 -2.34 -8.30
N VAL A 12 7.90 -1.66 -8.98
CA VAL A 12 8.13 -0.21 -8.82
C VAL A 12 6.89 0.59 -9.26
N LEU A 13 6.29 0.25 -10.41
CA LEU A 13 5.07 0.91 -10.90
C LEU A 13 3.89 0.72 -9.93
N MET A 14 3.71 -0.50 -9.44
CA MET A 14 2.67 -0.80 -8.45
C MET A 14 2.91 -0.07 -7.11
N ALA A 15 4.15 -0.03 -6.63
CA ALA A 15 4.51 0.70 -5.42
C ALA A 15 4.27 2.22 -5.58
N ALA A 16 4.54 2.79 -6.75
CA ALA A 16 4.21 4.19 -7.04
C ALA A 16 2.70 4.45 -7.00
N GLY A 17 1.89 3.54 -7.56
CA GLY A 17 0.43 3.61 -7.47
C GLY A 17 -0.09 3.54 -6.04
N LEU A 18 0.45 2.64 -5.23
CA LEU A 18 0.11 2.50 -3.80
C LEU A 18 0.51 3.75 -3.00
N LEU A 19 1.68 4.34 -3.28
CA LEU A 19 2.11 5.60 -2.68
C LEU A 19 1.14 6.74 -3.00
N PHE A 20 0.74 6.89 -4.26
CA PHE A 20 -0.23 7.89 -4.65
C PHE A 20 -1.57 7.68 -3.95
N CYS A 21 -2.01 6.42 -3.82
CA CYS A 21 -3.23 6.07 -3.09
C CYS A 21 -3.15 6.45 -1.59
N MET A 22 -2.01 6.22 -0.92
CA MET A 22 -1.79 6.64 0.47
C MET A 22 -1.79 8.16 0.63
N VAL A 23 -1.18 8.90 -0.31
CA VAL A 23 -1.21 10.37 -0.31
C VAL A 23 -2.66 10.86 -0.47
N PHE A 24 -3.42 10.26 -1.38
CA PHE A 24 -4.85 10.55 -1.53
C PHE A 24 -5.63 10.33 -0.23
N PHE A 25 -5.36 9.24 0.51
CA PHE A 25 -6.00 8.99 1.80
C PHE A 25 -5.66 10.06 2.84
N ILE A 26 -4.40 10.50 2.90
CA ILE A 26 -3.97 11.56 3.83
C ILE A 26 -4.66 12.89 3.50
N ILE A 27 -4.74 13.26 2.22
CA ILE A 27 -5.45 14.46 1.78
C ILE A 27 -6.91 14.39 2.19
N MET A 28 -7.58 13.26 1.92
CA MET A 28 -8.99 13.06 2.26
C MET A 28 -9.24 13.14 3.78
N PHE A 29 -8.36 12.59 4.61
CA PHE A 29 -8.44 12.76 6.06
C PHE A 29 -8.18 14.21 6.50
N SER A 30 -7.26 14.92 5.84
CA SER A 30 -7.02 16.35 6.10
C SER A 30 -8.20 17.22 5.70
N ASP A 31 -8.86 16.91 4.59
CA ASP A 31 -10.07 17.61 4.14
C ASP A 31 -11.22 17.40 5.13
N LEU A 32 -11.32 16.22 5.73
CA LEU A 32 -12.28 15.97 6.81
C LEU A 32 -11.93 16.77 8.09
N GLU A 33 -10.64 16.85 8.48
CA GLU A 33 -10.20 17.61 9.66
C GLU A 33 -10.46 19.12 9.52
N CYS A 34 -10.43 19.65 8.29
CA CYS A 34 -10.71 21.03 7.98
C CYS A 34 -12.18 21.31 7.64
N ASP A 35 -13.08 20.34 7.86
CA ASP A 35 -14.52 20.42 7.56
C ASP A 35 -14.84 20.74 6.07
N TYR A 36 -13.93 20.39 5.15
CA TYR A 36 -14.14 20.61 3.70
C TYR A 36 -15.04 19.54 3.05
N ILE A 37 -15.14 18.34 3.65
CA ILE A 37 -15.93 17.21 3.12
C ILE A 37 -16.77 16.55 4.21
N ASN A 38 -17.95 16.04 3.83
CA ASN A 38 -18.79 15.29 4.76
C ASN A 38 -18.19 13.90 5.07
N PRO A 39 -18.38 13.38 6.30
CA PRO A 39 -17.89 12.06 6.70
C PRO A 39 -18.49 10.91 5.87
N ILE A 40 -19.73 11.06 5.38
CA ILE A 40 -20.40 10.06 4.53
C ILE A 40 -19.72 9.99 3.15
N ASP A 41 -19.46 11.15 2.54
CA ASP A 41 -18.81 11.25 1.23
C ASP A 41 -17.38 10.72 1.29
N LEU A 42 -16.67 11.02 2.38
CA LEU A 42 -15.35 10.46 2.67
C LEU A 42 -15.40 8.93 2.72
N CYS A 43 -16.26 8.34 3.57
CA CYS A 43 -16.33 6.89 3.76
C CYS A 43 -16.69 6.17 2.46
N ASN A 44 -17.62 6.71 1.68
CA ASN A 44 -17.99 6.16 0.37
C ASN A 44 -16.81 6.16 -0.60
N LYS A 45 -16.06 7.27 -0.68
CA LYS A 45 -14.86 7.35 -1.53
C LYS A 45 -13.76 6.42 -1.04
N LEU A 46 -13.37 6.50 0.23
CA LEU A 46 -12.26 5.73 0.77
C LEU A 46 -12.52 4.22 0.72
N ASN A 47 -13.74 3.77 1.05
CA ASN A 47 -14.08 2.34 1.03
C ASN A 47 -13.96 1.73 -0.38
N GLN A 48 -14.17 2.51 -1.44
CA GLN A 48 -13.94 2.06 -2.82
C GLN A 48 -12.46 1.79 -3.11
N PHE A 49 -11.53 2.48 -2.43
CA PHE A 49 -10.09 2.34 -2.64
C PHE A 49 -9.40 1.41 -1.64
N VAL A 50 -9.96 1.18 -0.45
CA VAL A 50 -9.37 0.28 0.57
C VAL A 50 -9.20 -1.14 0.04
N LEU A 51 -10.22 -1.69 -0.63
CA LEU A 51 -10.16 -3.07 -1.11
C LEU A 51 -9.15 -3.22 -2.27
N PRO A 52 -9.18 -2.36 -3.32
CA PRO A 52 -8.16 -2.38 -4.38
C PRO A 52 -6.72 -2.21 -3.87
N GLU A 53 -6.50 -1.31 -2.90
CA GLU A 53 -5.17 -1.09 -2.31
C GLU A 53 -4.61 -2.35 -1.68
N ASN A 54 -5.42 -3.00 -0.84
CA ASN A 54 -4.96 -4.18 -0.15
C ASN A 54 -4.83 -5.41 -1.07
N ILE A 55 -5.69 -5.52 -2.09
CA ILE A 55 -5.56 -6.54 -3.14
C ILE A 55 -4.27 -6.32 -3.94
N ALA A 56 -3.96 -5.09 -4.33
CA ALA A 56 -2.74 -4.75 -5.05
C ALA A 56 -1.48 -5.09 -4.24
N HIS A 57 -1.47 -4.77 -2.95
CA HIS A 57 -0.38 -5.13 -2.04
C HIS A 57 -0.26 -6.65 -1.81
N ALA A 58 -1.38 -7.36 -1.69
CA ALA A 58 -1.36 -8.83 -1.60
C ALA A 58 -0.83 -9.47 -2.90
N PHE A 59 -1.27 -8.95 -4.04
CA PHE A 59 -0.88 -9.44 -5.35
C PHE A 59 0.63 -9.35 -5.59
N ILE A 60 1.25 -8.20 -5.33
CA ILE A 60 2.70 -8.03 -5.47
C ILE A 60 3.48 -8.93 -4.49
N THR A 61 2.97 -9.12 -3.29
CA THR A 61 3.61 -9.98 -2.27
C THR A 61 3.58 -11.46 -2.69
N ILE A 62 2.45 -11.93 -3.23
CA ILE A 62 2.32 -13.29 -3.78
C ILE A 62 3.21 -13.46 -5.02
N LEU A 63 3.32 -12.44 -5.86
CA LEU A 63 4.18 -12.46 -7.02
C LEU A 63 5.66 -12.62 -6.62
N PHE A 64 6.12 -11.91 -5.58
CA PHE A 64 7.46 -12.12 -5.02
C PHE A 64 7.68 -13.52 -4.45
N LEU A 65 6.65 -14.13 -3.85
CA LEU A 65 6.72 -15.50 -3.34
C LEU A 65 6.91 -16.51 -4.48
N ILE A 66 6.11 -16.40 -5.55
CA ILE A 66 6.20 -17.29 -6.72
C ILE A 66 7.55 -17.16 -7.42
N SER A 67 8.09 -15.94 -7.49
CA SER A 67 9.39 -15.67 -8.11
C SER A 67 10.60 -15.95 -7.22
N GLY A 68 10.40 -16.48 -6.00
CA GLY A 68 11.48 -16.88 -5.10
C GLY A 68 12.28 -15.72 -4.51
N GLN A 69 11.76 -14.49 -4.54
CA GLN A 69 12.42 -13.29 -4.03
C GLN A 69 12.15 -13.14 -2.51
N TRP A 70 12.76 -14.01 -1.72
CA TRP A 70 12.54 -14.10 -0.27
C TRP A 70 12.77 -12.79 0.49
N GLY A 71 13.76 -11.99 0.09
CA GLY A 71 14.04 -10.70 0.74
C GLY A 71 12.90 -9.69 0.58
N SER A 72 12.37 -9.55 -0.64
CA SER A 72 11.22 -8.69 -0.93
C SER A 72 9.95 -9.22 -0.26
N PHE A 73 9.74 -10.53 -0.25
CA PHE A 73 8.60 -11.15 0.40
C PHE A 73 8.57 -10.90 1.91
N LEU A 74 9.70 -11.16 2.61
CA LEU A 74 9.81 -10.95 4.05
C LEU A 74 9.59 -9.50 4.46
N LEU A 75 9.99 -8.55 3.62
CA LEU A 75 9.76 -7.13 3.87
C LEU A 75 8.25 -6.79 3.86
N ASN A 76 7.47 -7.36 2.93
CA ASN A 76 6.01 -7.12 2.82
C ASN A 76 5.15 -7.94 3.77
N LEU A 77 5.71 -9.02 4.33
CA LEU A 77 4.96 -9.97 5.14
C LEU A 77 4.31 -9.37 6.40
N PRO A 78 4.98 -8.49 7.18
CA PRO A 78 4.36 -7.86 8.34
C PRO A 78 3.14 -7.00 7.98
N LEU A 79 3.25 -6.23 6.89
CA LEU A 79 2.14 -5.38 6.44
C LEU A 79 1.00 -6.23 5.87
N LEU A 80 1.32 -7.27 5.10
CA LEU A 80 0.34 -8.20 4.56
C LEU A 80 -0.42 -8.92 5.70
N ALA A 81 0.29 -9.41 6.72
CA ALA A 81 -0.31 -10.09 7.86
C ALA A 81 -1.24 -9.16 8.66
N TRP A 82 -0.82 -7.90 8.86
CA TRP A 82 -1.67 -6.89 9.49
C TRP A 82 -2.95 -6.68 8.67
N ASN A 83 -2.81 -6.37 7.38
CA ASN A 83 -3.95 -6.10 6.53
C ASN A 83 -4.89 -7.32 6.39
N ALA A 84 -4.34 -8.54 6.35
CA ALA A 84 -5.12 -9.78 6.34
C ALA A 84 -5.92 -9.97 7.63
N ASN A 85 -5.32 -9.69 8.79
CA ASN A 85 -6.03 -9.72 10.06
C ASN A 85 -7.17 -8.69 10.09
N LYS A 86 -6.95 -7.50 9.52
CA LYS A 86 -7.96 -6.43 9.42
C LYS A 86 -9.16 -6.84 8.54
N ILE A 87 -8.91 -7.49 7.40
CA ILE A 87 -9.97 -8.07 6.55
C ILE A 87 -10.74 -9.15 7.32
N ARG A 88 -10.03 -10.06 7.99
CA ARG A 88 -10.64 -11.18 8.73
C ARG A 88 -11.58 -10.68 9.84
N ASN A 89 -11.20 -9.61 10.53
CA ASN A 89 -12.02 -8.98 11.56
C ASN A 89 -13.13 -8.06 11.01
N LYS A 90 -13.31 -8.01 9.68
CA LYS A 90 -14.26 -7.12 8.96
C LYS A 90 -14.10 -5.62 9.25
N ALA A 91 -13.04 -5.21 9.95
CA ALA A 91 -12.74 -3.83 10.32
C ALA A 91 -12.00 -3.06 9.19
N HIS A 92 -12.31 -3.38 7.94
CA HIS A 92 -11.68 -2.76 6.76
C HIS A 92 -12.47 -1.56 6.24
N MET A 93 -13.77 -1.46 6.55
CA MET A 93 -14.61 -0.35 6.13
C MET A 93 -14.57 0.79 7.17
N TYR A 94 -14.54 2.02 6.66
CA TYR A 94 -14.73 3.22 7.47
C TYR A 94 -16.22 3.44 7.73
N ASP A 95 -16.56 3.76 8.97
CA ASP A 95 -17.90 4.11 9.42
C ASP A 95 -18.01 5.62 9.67
N ALA A 96 -18.96 6.27 9.00
CA ALA A 96 -19.17 7.71 9.05
C ALA A 96 -19.59 8.19 10.46
N THR A 97 -20.19 7.33 11.29
CA THR A 97 -20.61 7.73 12.65
C THR A 97 -19.45 7.77 13.65
N GLU A 98 -18.39 6.98 13.42
CA GLU A 98 -17.23 6.91 14.31
C GLU A 98 -15.97 7.57 13.74
N ILE A 99 -16.00 7.99 12.46
CA ILE A 99 -14.80 8.43 11.73
C ILE A 99 -14.04 9.55 12.44
N PHE A 100 -14.73 10.53 13.03
CA PHE A 100 -14.08 11.62 13.78
C PHE A 100 -13.39 11.14 15.06
N ARG A 101 -13.94 10.12 15.73
CA ARG A 101 -13.37 9.54 16.96
C ARG A 101 -12.13 8.71 16.66
N THR A 102 -12.11 8.02 15.52
CA THR A 102 -11.01 7.13 15.12
C THR A 102 -10.03 7.76 14.13
N LEU A 103 -10.29 9.01 13.69
CA LEU A 103 -9.54 9.72 12.64
C LEU A 103 -8.03 9.75 12.90
N GLY A 104 -7.63 10.13 14.12
CA GLY A 104 -6.22 10.18 14.49
C GLY A 104 -5.52 8.83 14.44
N GLY A 105 -6.25 7.74 14.69
CA GLY A 105 -5.74 6.37 14.54
C GLY A 105 -5.57 5.98 13.08
N HIS A 106 -6.60 6.22 12.25
CA HIS A 106 -6.56 5.91 10.82
C HIS A 106 -5.51 6.74 10.07
N LYS A 107 -5.36 8.02 10.41
CA LYS A 107 -4.32 8.88 9.84
C LYS A 107 -2.92 8.36 10.17
N LYS A 108 -2.65 7.97 11.42
CA LYS A 108 -1.37 7.36 11.81
C LYS A 108 -1.11 6.04 11.08
N GLU A 109 -2.12 5.19 10.92
CA GLU A 109 -2.01 3.95 10.14
C GLU A 109 -1.63 4.25 8.68
N THR A 110 -2.30 5.21 8.04
CA THR A 110 -2.01 5.61 6.66
C THR A 110 -0.62 6.23 6.53
N PHE A 111 -0.17 7.03 7.50
CA PHE A 111 1.20 7.55 7.52
C PHE A 111 2.25 6.45 7.65
N PHE A 112 1.98 5.43 8.47
CA PHE A 112 2.86 4.28 8.59
C PHE A 112 2.93 3.49 7.27
N LYS A 113 1.78 3.24 6.63
CA LYS A 113 1.69 2.60 5.31
C LYS A 113 2.43 3.40 4.24
N LEU A 114 2.28 4.72 4.23
CA LEU A 114 3.01 5.61 3.33
C LEU A 114 4.53 5.44 3.50
N GLY A 115 5.02 5.50 4.74
CA GLY A 115 6.44 5.31 5.04
C GLY A 115 6.94 3.94 4.60
N PHE A 116 6.15 2.90 4.84
CA PHE A 116 6.47 1.54 4.42
C PHE A 116 6.54 1.41 2.88
N TYR A 117 5.57 1.94 2.16
CA TYR A 117 5.58 1.92 0.69
C TYR A 117 6.72 2.77 0.11
N LEU A 118 7.11 3.85 0.78
CA LEU A 118 8.24 4.68 0.35
C LEU A 118 9.56 3.91 0.46
N ILE A 119 9.79 3.24 1.59
CA ILE A 119 10.97 2.39 1.80
C ILE A 119 10.97 1.23 0.79
N SER A 120 9.82 0.58 0.60
CA SER A 120 9.65 -0.51 -0.36
C SER A 120 9.93 -0.07 -1.80
N PHE A 121 9.51 1.14 -2.17
CA PHE A 121 9.74 1.72 -3.50
C PHE A 121 11.23 1.86 -3.81
N PHE A 122 12.02 2.46 -2.90
CA PHE A 122 13.47 2.56 -3.06
C PHE A 122 14.15 1.18 -3.06
N PHE A 123 13.67 0.25 -2.25
CA PHE A 123 14.18 -1.12 -2.23
C PHE A 123 13.93 -1.85 -3.57
N TYR A 124 12.74 -1.72 -4.16
CA TYR A 124 12.44 -2.30 -5.47
C TYR A 124 13.23 -1.66 -6.60
N LEU A 125 13.44 -0.34 -6.56
CA LEU A 125 14.31 0.36 -7.49
C LEU A 125 15.75 -0.17 -7.43
N TYR A 126 16.31 -0.32 -6.22
CA TYR A 126 17.64 -0.89 -6.04
C TYR A 126 17.73 -2.31 -6.62
N LYS A 127 16.75 -3.17 -6.30
CA LYS A 127 16.70 -4.54 -6.83
C LYS A 127 16.54 -4.60 -8.35
N MET A 128 15.78 -3.68 -8.93
CA MET A 128 15.65 -3.54 -10.38
C MET A 128 17.00 -3.23 -11.03
N ILE A 129 17.74 -2.25 -10.49
CA ILE A 129 19.05 -1.85 -11.02
C ILE A 129 20.04 -3.01 -10.93
N VAL A 130 20.10 -3.72 -9.79
CA VAL A 130 20.98 -4.89 -9.62
C VAL A 130 20.62 -6.00 -10.60
N ALA A 131 19.32 -6.27 -10.82
CA ALA A 131 18.88 -7.26 -11.81
C ALA A 131 19.26 -6.85 -13.24
N LEU A 132 19.18 -5.57 -13.58
CA LEU A 132 19.59 -5.06 -14.89
C LEU A 132 21.11 -5.15 -15.12
N ILE A 133 21.91 -4.85 -14.10
CA ILE A 133 23.38 -4.95 -14.18
C ILE A 133 23.78 -6.42 -14.36
N ALA A 134 23.21 -7.33 -13.58
CA ALA A 134 23.50 -8.76 -13.67
C ALA A 134 23.06 -9.40 -15.01
N GLU A 135 22.18 -8.74 -15.78
CA GLU A 135 21.81 -9.17 -17.13
C GLU A 135 22.70 -8.57 -18.22
N SER A 136 23.45 -7.51 -17.89
CA SER A 136 24.40 -6.87 -18.82
C SER A 136 25.81 -7.46 -18.76
N GLU A 137 26.10 -8.23 -17.71
CA GLU A 137 27.29 -9.10 -17.59
C GLU A 137 27.01 -10.48 -18.20
#